data_AF-A0A3L8PKK8-F1
#
_entry.id   AF-A0A3L8PKK8-F1
#
_cell.length_a   1.000
_cell.length_b   1.000
_cell.length_c   1.000
_cell.angle_alpha   90.00
_cell.angle_beta   90.00
_cell.angle_gamma   90.00
#
_symmetry.space_group_name_H-M   'P 1'
#
loop_
_entity.id
_entity.type
_entity.pdbx_description
1 polymer ?
#
loop_
_entity_poly.entity_id
_entity_poly.type
_entity_poly.pdbx_seq_one_letter_code
_entity_poly.pdbx_strand_id
1 'polypeptide(L)'
;MIESSSDVRVGLVAELRRANALAEYRRWSGMLEYLDAETARIERELEPRARELEIAAVRSVIAQANGWSEHQLAARLHEAETARDDLPAVWAAFGDGELDAARVSIIAAGAWKLEPVKVFV
;
A
#
# COMPACT_ATOMS: atom_id res chain seq x y z
N MET A 1 2.20 -42.98 1.75
CA MET A 1 2.42 -42.19 0.51
C MET A 1 1.37 -41.08 0.30
N ILE A 2 0.57 -40.70 1.32
CA ILE A 2 -0.48 -39.68 1.21
C ILE A 2 0.03 -38.28 1.64
N GLU A 3 0.99 -38.20 2.57
CA GLU A 3 1.62 -36.95 3.03
C GLU A 3 2.25 -36.16 1.88
N SER A 4 2.99 -36.82 0.98
CA SER A 4 3.63 -36.16 -0.17
C SER A 4 2.64 -35.43 -1.09
N SER A 5 1.41 -35.92 -1.25
CA SER A 5 0.38 -35.23 -2.06
C SER A 5 -0.26 -34.06 -1.32
N SER A 6 -0.33 -34.13 0.01
CA SER A 6 -0.81 -33.02 0.85
C SER A 6 0.20 -31.87 0.85
N ASP A 7 1.49 -32.17 1.08
CA ASP A 7 2.55 -31.17 1.15
C ASP A 7 2.74 -30.43 -0.18
N VAL A 8 2.65 -31.15 -1.31
CA VAL A 8 2.69 -30.53 -2.65
C VAL A 8 1.50 -29.58 -2.88
N ARG A 9 0.30 -29.95 -2.44
CA ARG A 9 -0.89 -29.07 -2.56
C ARG A 9 -0.76 -27.83 -1.68
N VAL A 10 -0.25 -27.99 -0.46
CA VAL A 10 0.02 -26.86 0.45
C VAL A 10 1.07 -25.93 -0.15
N GLY A 11 2.15 -26.47 -0.70
CA GLY A 11 3.20 -25.70 -1.39
C GLY A 11 2.65 -24.88 -2.56
N LEU A 12 1.83 -25.50 -3.42
CA LEU A 12 1.19 -24.80 -4.54
C LEU A 12 0.32 -23.63 -4.09
N VAL A 13 -0.56 -23.84 -3.09
CA VAL A 13 -1.45 -22.77 -2.60
C VAL A 13 -0.64 -21.67 -1.92
N ALA A 14 0.45 -22.00 -1.21
CA ALA A 14 1.34 -21.03 -0.61
C ALA A 14 2.06 -20.17 -1.67
N GLU A 15 2.49 -20.77 -2.78
CA GLU A 15 3.09 -20.07 -3.91
C GLU A 15 2.08 -19.12 -4.58
N LEU A 16 0.84 -19.58 -4.82
CA LEU A 16 -0.22 -18.74 -5.37
C LEU A 16 -0.53 -17.54 -4.46
N ARG A 17 -0.58 -17.76 -3.14
CA ARG A 17 -0.75 -16.69 -2.15
C ARG A 17 0.39 -15.67 -2.25
N ARG A 18 1.64 -16.14 -2.31
CA ARG A 18 2.82 -15.27 -2.43
C ARG A 18 2.82 -14.49 -3.74
N ALA A 19 2.48 -15.13 -4.86
CA ALA A 19 2.37 -14.48 -6.15
C ALA A 19 1.33 -13.36 -6.16
N ASN A 20 0.17 -13.58 -5.52
CA ASN A 20 -0.85 -12.56 -5.35
C ASN A 20 -0.35 -11.39 -4.48
N ALA A 21 0.28 -11.68 -3.33
CA ALA A 21 0.85 -10.67 -2.45
C ALA A 21 1.87 -9.78 -3.17
N LEU A 22 2.76 -10.36 -3.99
CA LEU A 22 3.72 -9.60 -4.79
C LEU A 22 3.02 -8.72 -5.85
N ALA A 23 1.93 -9.20 -6.46
CA ALA A 23 1.16 -8.42 -7.41
C ALA A 23 0.44 -7.24 -6.74
N GLU A 24 -0.09 -7.45 -5.53
CA GLU A 24 -0.67 -6.40 -4.71
C GLU A 24 0.37 -5.36 -4.30
N TYR A 25 1.56 -5.79 -3.87
CA TYR A 25 2.67 -4.90 -3.54
C TYR A 25 3.05 -4.01 -4.73
N ARG A 26 3.21 -4.61 -5.92
CA ARG A 26 3.51 -3.85 -7.15
C ARG A 26 2.45 -2.81 -7.46
N ARG A 27 1.18 -3.13 -7.20
CA ARG A 27 0.09 -2.16 -7.37
C ARG A 27 0.21 -1.01 -6.38
N TRP A 28 0.46 -1.29 -5.10
CA TRP A 28 0.57 -0.26 -4.07
C TRP A 28 1.80 0.62 -4.28
N SER A 29 2.97 0.02 -4.42
CA SER A 29 4.23 0.74 -4.72
C SER A 29 4.11 1.59 -5.98
N GLY A 30 3.62 1.04 -7.09
CA GLY A 30 3.45 1.79 -8.33
C GLY A 30 2.44 2.96 -8.22
N MET A 31 1.36 2.81 -7.44
CA MET A 31 0.43 3.91 -7.18
C MET A 31 1.09 5.03 -6.38
N LEU A 32 1.87 4.70 -5.35
CA LEU A 32 2.59 5.69 -4.55
C LEU A 32 3.69 6.38 -5.36
N GLU A 33 4.47 5.63 -6.13
CA GLU A 33 5.49 6.20 -7.03
C GLU A 33 4.88 7.16 -8.05
N TYR A 34 3.73 6.81 -8.62
CA TYR A 34 3.00 7.69 -9.54
C TYR A 34 2.51 8.96 -8.83
N LEU A 35 1.92 8.82 -7.63
CA LEU A 35 1.45 9.96 -6.85
C LEU A 35 2.59 10.90 -6.48
N ASP A 36 3.72 10.36 -5.98
CA ASP A 36 4.90 11.14 -5.63
C ASP A 36 5.47 11.89 -6.85
N ALA A 37 5.55 11.23 -8.00
CA ALA A 37 6.04 11.84 -9.24
C ALA A 37 5.12 12.97 -9.73
N GLU A 38 3.80 12.77 -9.67
CA GLU A 38 2.83 13.80 -10.06
C GLU A 38 2.82 14.96 -9.07
N THR A 39 2.89 14.70 -7.76
CA THR A 39 2.99 15.75 -6.74
C THR A 39 4.26 16.58 -6.96
N ALA A 40 5.41 15.95 -7.18
CA ALA A 40 6.65 16.67 -7.47
C ALA A 40 6.58 17.48 -8.77
N ARG A 41 5.94 16.94 -9.81
CA ARG A 41 5.69 17.67 -11.07
C ARG A 41 4.82 18.90 -10.84
N ILE A 42 3.71 18.74 -10.14
CA ILE A 42 2.74 19.80 -9.83
C ILE A 42 3.39 20.90 -9.00
N GLU A 43 4.18 20.55 -7.99
CA GLU A 43 4.89 21.52 -7.16
C GLU A 43 5.91 22.35 -7.95
N ARG A 44 6.56 21.73 -8.95
CA ARG A 44 7.50 22.42 -9.84
C ARG A 44 6.80 23.31 -10.86
N GLU A 45 5.65 22.90 -11.39
CA GLU A 45 5.01 23.53 -12.55
C GLU A 45 3.92 24.55 -12.19
N LEU A 46 3.25 24.37 -11.05
CA LEU A 46 2.06 25.14 -10.70
C LEU A 46 2.30 26.08 -9.51
N GLU A 47 1.66 27.24 -9.61
CA GLU A 47 1.53 28.19 -8.50
C GLU A 47 0.73 27.57 -7.34
N PRO A 48 1.03 27.92 -6.07
CA PRO A 48 0.44 27.26 -4.89
C PRO A 48 -1.09 27.15 -4.89
N ARG A 49 -1.79 28.16 -5.42
CA ARG A 49 -3.26 28.19 -5.49
C ARG A 49 -3.87 27.15 -6.43
N ALA A 50 -3.12 26.65 -7.42
CA ALA A 50 -3.60 25.68 -8.40
C ALA A 50 -3.24 24.22 -8.04
N ARG A 51 -2.32 24.00 -7.10
CA ARG A 51 -1.78 22.67 -6.78
C ARG A 51 -2.82 21.72 -6.21
N GLU A 52 -3.65 22.20 -5.29
CA GLU A 52 -4.64 21.36 -4.60
C GLU A 52 -5.64 20.74 -5.58
N LEU A 53 -6.14 21.53 -6.53
CA LEU A 53 -7.07 21.06 -7.56
C LEU A 53 -6.42 20.00 -8.46
N GLU A 54 -5.17 20.21 -8.86
CA GLU A 54 -4.46 19.28 -9.74
C GLU A 54 -4.10 17.97 -9.00
N ILE A 55 -3.71 18.04 -7.73
CA ILE A 55 -3.48 16.84 -6.90
C ILE A 55 -4.79 16.06 -6.73
N ALA A 56 -5.92 16.75 -6.54
CA ALA A 56 -7.23 16.11 -6.49
C ALA A 56 -7.58 15.42 -7.82
N ALA A 57 -7.24 16.03 -8.96
CA ALA A 57 -7.43 15.43 -10.28
C ALA A 57 -6.59 14.15 -10.46
N VAL A 58 -5.31 14.17 -10.05
CA VAL A 58 -4.44 12.98 -10.06
C VAL A 58 -5.04 11.84 -9.24
N ARG A 59 -5.50 12.15 -8.01
CA ARG A 59 -6.19 11.16 -7.16
C ARG A 59 -7.46 10.63 -7.83
N SER A 60 -8.23 11.48 -8.49
CA SER A 60 -9.42 11.05 -9.23
C SER A 60 -9.09 10.05 -10.36
N VAL A 61 -7.97 10.24 -11.08
CA VAL A 61 -7.50 9.29 -12.10
C VAL A 61 -7.20 7.93 -11.48
N ILE A 62 -6.50 7.89 -10.34
CA ILE A 62 -6.18 6.65 -9.64
C ILE A 62 -7.47 5.93 -9.19
N ALA A 63 -8.43 6.68 -8.62
CA ALA A 63 -9.71 6.13 -8.19
C ALA A 63 -10.47 5.50 -9.37
N GLN A 64 -10.59 6.23 -10.48
CA GLN A 64 -11.29 5.77 -11.69
C GLN A 64 -10.64 4.52 -12.29
N ALA A 65 -9.31 4.51 -12.42
CA ALA A 65 -8.57 3.37 -12.97
C ALA A 65 -8.75 2.07 -12.15
N ASN A 66 -9.03 2.20 -10.85
CA ASN A 66 -9.24 1.07 -9.96
C ASN A 66 -10.73 0.77 -9.66
N GLY A 67 -11.67 1.57 -10.19
CA GLY A 67 -13.08 1.45 -9.89
C GLY A 67 -13.42 1.72 -8.41
N TRP A 68 -12.70 2.64 -7.77
CA TRP A 68 -12.89 3.01 -6.37
C TRP A 68 -13.61 4.35 -6.23
N SER A 69 -14.33 4.53 -5.12
CA SER A 69 -14.74 5.86 -4.68
C SER A 69 -13.56 6.67 -4.13
N GLU A 70 -13.68 7.99 -4.08
CA GLU A 70 -12.65 8.85 -3.48
C GLU A 70 -12.35 8.47 -2.02
N HIS A 71 -13.37 8.12 -1.25
CA HIS A 71 -13.20 7.66 0.13
C HIS A 71 -12.40 6.35 0.21
N GLN A 72 -12.69 5.40 -0.68
CA GLN A 72 -11.96 4.13 -0.75
C GLN A 72 -10.50 4.32 -1.18
N LEU A 73 -10.24 5.27 -2.08
CA LEU A 73 -8.89 5.65 -2.47
C LEU A 73 -8.16 6.31 -1.30
N ALA A 74 -8.77 7.30 -0.65
CA ALA A 74 -8.15 8.04 0.46
C ALA A 74 -7.74 7.09 1.59
N ALA A 75 -8.60 6.15 1.98
CA ALA A 75 -8.27 5.14 2.98
C ALA A 75 -7.08 4.26 2.56
N ARG A 76 -7.07 3.77 1.30
CA ARG A 76 -5.99 2.91 0.78
C ARG A 76 -4.67 3.64 0.63
N LEU A 77 -4.68 4.87 0.15
CA LEU A 77 -3.47 5.70 0.06
C LEU A 77 -2.90 5.93 1.45
N HIS A 78 -3.75 6.31 2.41
CA HIS A 78 -3.31 6.52 3.78
C HIS A 78 -2.69 5.25 4.40
N GLU A 79 -3.32 4.08 4.21
CA GLU A 79 -2.77 2.80 4.67
C GLU A 79 -1.43 2.46 3.99
N ALA A 80 -1.33 2.71 2.68
CA ALA A 80 -0.12 2.44 1.90
C ALA A 80 1.04 3.38 2.28
N GLU A 81 0.77 4.68 2.44
CA GLU A 81 1.71 5.69 2.94
C GLU A 81 2.19 5.32 4.34
N THR A 82 1.27 5.01 5.26
CA THR A 82 1.62 4.57 6.63
C THR A 82 2.51 3.33 6.59
N ALA A 83 2.17 2.34 5.78
CA ALA A 83 2.96 1.13 5.68
C ALA A 83 4.38 1.42 5.17
N ARG A 84 4.50 2.23 4.11
CA ARG A 84 5.78 2.59 3.49
C ARG A 84 6.65 3.44 4.40
N ASP A 85 6.06 4.47 5.01
CA ASP A 85 6.79 5.57 5.65
C ASP A 85 7.00 5.33 7.14
N ASP A 86 6.03 4.71 7.83
CA ASP A 86 6.07 4.52 9.29
C ASP A 86 6.37 3.06 9.70
N LEU A 87 6.16 2.08 8.81
CA LEU A 87 6.27 0.65 9.11
C LEU A 87 7.22 -0.10 8.14
N PRO A 88 8.51 0.29 8.06
CA PRO A 88 9.43 -0.22 7.03
C PRO A 88 9.60 -1.75 7.03
N ALA A 89 9.51 -2.41 8.19
CA ALA A 89 9.55 -3.87 8.26
C ALA A 89 8.30 -4.53 7.66
N VAL A 90 7.13 -3.92 7.84
CA VAL A 90 5.86 -4.37 7.26
C VAL A 90 5.88 -4.17 5.74
N TRP A 91 6.39 -3.01 5.29
CA TRP A 91 6.57 -2.72 3.87
C TRP A 91 7.51 -3.71 3.19
N ALA A 92 8.65 -4.02 3.81
CA ALA A 92 9.59 -5.02 3.30
C ALA A 92 8.95 -6.41 3.18
N ALA A 93 8.27 -6.88 4.24
CA ALA A 93 7.59 -8.18 4.23
C ALA A 93 6.46 -8.25 3.18
N PHE A 94 5.82 -7.12 2.88
CA PHE A 94 4.87 -7.02 1.76
C PHE A 94 5.58 -7.15 0.41
N GLY A 95 6.70 -6.44 0.23
CA GLY A 95 7.57 -6.52 -0.95
C GLY A 95 8.14 -7.92 -1.22
N ASP A 96 8.33 -8.73 -0.17
CA ASP A 96 8.80 -10.11 -0.26
C ASP A 96 7.66 -11.14 -0.45
N GLY A 97 6.41 -10.68 -0.41
CA GLY A 97 5.19 -11.51 -0.54
C GLY A 97 4.87 -12.34 0.69
N GLU A 98 5.45 -12.02 1.85
CA GLU A 98 5.16 -12.68 3.13
C GLU A 98 3.80 -12.23 3.68
N LEU A 99 3.52 -10.92 3.55
CA LEU A 99 2.25 -10.27 3.85
C LEU A 99 1.49 -9.97 2.56
N ASP A 100 0.17 -10.09 2.61
CA ASP A 100 -0.75 -9.59 1.57
C ASP A 100 -1.27 -8.19 1.94
N ALA A 101 -1.91 -7.51 0.99
CA ALA A 101 -2.40 -6.14 1.19
C ALA A 101 -3.40 -6.06 2.36
N ALA A 102 -4.24 -7.09 2.55
CA ALA A 102 -5.23 -7.10 3.63
C ALA A 102 -4.57 -7.08 5.02
N ARG A 103 -3.52 -7.87 5.21
CA ARG A 103 -2.74 -7.86 6.47
C ARG A 103 -2.00 -6.54 6.66
N VAL A 104 -1.42 -5.99 5.60
CA VAL A 104 -0.76 -4.67 5.65
C VAL A 104 -1.75 -3.58 6.08
N SER A 105 -2.94 -3.53 5.46
CA SER A 105 -4.01 -2.59 5.84
C SER A 105 -4.38 -2.69 7.32
N ILE A 106 -4.56 -3.91 7.85
CA ILE A 106 -4.88 -4.12 9.27
C ILE A 106 -3.79 -3.57 10.19
N ILE A 107 -2.52 -3.83 9.86
CA ILE A 107 -1.39 -3.37 10.67
C ILE A 107 -1.26 -1.83 10.59
N ALA A 108 -1.35 -1.26 9.38
CA ALA A 108 -1.30 0.19 9.15
C ALA A 108 -2.43 0.91 9.90
N ALA A 109 -3.67 0.43 9.80
CA ALA A 109 -4.81 0.99 10.54
C ALA A 109 -4.67 0.84 12.07
N GLY A 110 -3.92 -0.16 12.53
CA GLY A 110 -3.60 -0.38 13.94
C GLY A 110 -2.52 0.56 14.47
N ALA A 111 -1.52 0.91 13.66
CA ALA A 111 -0.38 1.74 14.07
C ALA A 111 -0.82 3.11 14.61
N TRP A 112 -1.80 3.75 13.97
CA TRP A 112 -2.38 5.03 14.41
C TRP A 112 -3.08 5.00 15.78
N LYS A 113 -3.41 3.81 16.29
CA LYS A 113 -4.09 3.63 17.59
C LYS A 113 -3.11 3.44 18.74
N LEU A 114 -1.81 3.34 18.47
CA LEU A 114 -0.78 3.16 19.48
C LEU A 114 -0.28 4.55 19.90
N GLU A 115 -0.41 4.90 21.18
CA GLU A 115 0.24 6.10 21.71
C GLU A 115 1.77 5.93 21.64
N PRO A 116 2.52 6.99 21.28
CA PRO A 116 3.97 6.95 21.42
C PRO A 116 4.30 6.75 22.90
N VAL A 117 4.98 5.65 23.22
CA VAL A 117 5.53 5.43 24.55
C VAL A 117 6.47 6.61 24.84
N LYS A 118 6.06 7.49 25.75
CA LYS A 118 6.95 8.52 26.29
C LYS A 118 8.05 7.79 27.07
N VAL A 119 9.17 7.56 26.42
CA VAL A 119 10.39 7.16 27.10
C VAL A 119 10.86 8.39 27.87
N PHE A 120 10.55 8.43 29.16
CA PHE A 120 11.17 9.38 30.08
C PHE A 120 12.64 8.93 30.24
N VAL A 121 13.54 9.70 29.62
CA VAL A 121 14.99 9.61 29.86
C VAL A 121 15.35 10.63 30.94
#